data_AF-A0AAT9RRF0-F1
#
_entry.id   AF-A0AAT9RRF0-F1
#
_cell.length_a   1.000
_cell.length_b   1.000
_cell.length_c   1.000
_cell.angle_alpha   90.00
_cell.angle_beta   90.00
_cell.angle_gamma   90.00
#
_symmetry.space_group_name_H-M   'P 1'
#
loop_
_entity.id
_entity.type
_entity.pdbx_description
1 polymer ?
#
loop_
_entity_poly.entity_id
_entity_poly.type
_entity_poly.pdbx_seq_one_letter_code
_entity_poly.pdbx_strand_id
1 'polypeptide(L)'
;MIWEWLAVLTANNGECMYCGGTSQTMDHVIPFADGGADDPTNLVPVCHDCNRRKRDKTPPTWFIGMDLTIRWYGSGTPQGGSCLGDSSMSLREMYLSVHQEVLALLDDLDTVAAEIADPKRREWFETRYRWYGYPSASYGVPRARQQAEERIADGKERGYPSLDAELARMLKEKGLSPAD
;
A
#
# COMPACT_ATOMS: atom_id res chain seq x y z
N MET A 1 -2.41 7.29 -14.27
CA MET A 1 -2.66 8.74 -14.09
C MET A 1 -2.20 9.18 -12.70
N ILE A 2 -1.89 10.46 -12.46
CA ILE A 2 -1.37 10.91 -11.15
C ILE A 2 -2.32 10.60 -10.00
N TRP A 3 -3.63 10.62 -10.26
CA TRP A 3 -4.63 10.34 -9.24
C TRP A 3 -4.51 8.90 -8.69
N GLU A 4 -4.18 7.91 -9.54
CA GLU A 4 -3.95 6.52 -9.12
C GLU A 4 -2.72 6.42 -8.23
N TRP A 5 -1.64 7.10 -8.63
CA TRP A 5 -0.41 7.17 -7.84
C TRP A 5 -0.66 7.78 -6.46
N LEU A 6 -1.39 8.90 -6.39
CA LEU A 6 -1.74 9.52 -5.12
C LEU A 6 -2.66 8.62 -4.29
N ALA A 7 -3.67 8.01 -4.91
CA ALA A 7 -4.60 7.12 -4.24
C ALA A 7 -3.88 5.92 -3.63
N VAL A 8 -2.99 5.23 -4.35
CA VAL A 8 -2.28 4.07 -3.79
C VAL A 8 -1.21 4.51 -2.80
N LEU A 9 -0.35 5.48 -3.16
CA LEU A 9 0.81 5.83 -2.33
C LEU A 9 0.46 6.50 -1.00
N THR A 10 -0.74 7.05 -0.86
CA THR A 10 -1.22 7.65 0.41
C THR A 10 -2.14 6.73 1.19
N ALA A 11 -2.45 5.53 0.67
CA ALA A 11 -3.05 4.47 1.47
C ALA A 11 -2.07 3.97 2.53
N ASN A 12 -2.56 3.24 3.52
CA ASN A 12 -1.72 2.74 4.63
C ASN A 12 -0.91 3.88 5.29
N ASN A 13 -1.53 5.05 5.46
CA ASN A 13 -0.90 6.27 5.99
C ASN A 13 0.34 6.76 5.23
N GLY A 14 0.50 6.37 3.96
CA GLY A 14 1.68 6.72 3.18
C GLY A 14 2.90 5.86 3.51
N GLU A 15 2.70 4.78 4.27
CA GLU A 15 3.73 3.84 4.69
C GLU A 15 3.78 2.63 3.77
N CYS A 16 4.97 2.05 3.68
CA CYS A 16 5.26 0.85 2.94
C CYS A 16 4.54 -0.32 3.60
N MET A 17 3.69 -0.99 2.84
CA MET A 17 2.93 -2.17 3.20
C MET A 17 3.77 -3.27 3.87
N TYR A 18 5.05 -3.36 3.51
CA TYR A 18 5.91 -4.46 3.93
C TYR A 18 6.87 -4.13 5.07
N CYS A 19 7.19 -2.85 5.31
CA CYS A 19 8.19 -2.49 6.33
C CYS A 19 7.83 -1.27 7.19
N GLY A 20 6.70 -0.61 6.95
CA GLY A 20 6.29 0.61 7.64
C GLY A 20 7.10 1.86 7.30
N GLY A 21 8.18 1.76 6.50
CA GLY A 21 8.93 2.93 6.02
C GLY A 21 8.13 3.78 5.03
N THR A 22 8.64 4.92 4.57
CA THR A 22 7.90 5.77 3.61
C THR A 22 7.65 5.05 2.27
N SER A 23 6.41 5.05 1.78
CA SER A 23 6.08 4.53 0.45
C SER A 23 6.68 5.42 -0.64
N GLN A 24 7.13 4.84 -1.75
CA GLN A 24 7.77 5.56 -2.85
C GLN A 24 7.30 5.07 -4.23
N THR A 25 6.86 3.81 -4.30
CA THR A 25 6.34 3.17 -5.51
C THR A 25 5.15 2.29 -5.15
N MET A 26 4.44 1.81 -6.17
CA MET A 26 3.40 0.80 -6.03
C MET A 26 3.98 -0.57 -6.35
N ASP A 27 3.41 -1.62 -5.77
CA ASP A 27 3.72 -3.02 -6.07
C ASP A 27 2.43 -3.78 -6.33
N HIS A 28 2.47 -4.69 -7.30
CA HIS A 28 1.38 -5.62 -7.57
C HIS A 28 1.44 -6.77 -6.56
N VAL A 29 0.40 -6.94 -5.75
CA VAL A 29 0.30 -8.01 -4.75
C VAL A 29 0.43 -9.37 -5.43
N ILE A 30 -0.40 -9.61 -6.44
CA ILE A 30 -0.18 -10.69 -7.40
C ILE A 30 0.69 -10.14 -8.53
N PRO A 31 1.89 -10.69 -8.76
CA PRO A 31 2.80 -10.19 -9.80
C PRO A 31 2.14 -10.17 -11.17
N PHE A 32 2.38 -9.11 -11.94
CA PHE A 32 1.89 -9.01 -13.32
C PHE A 32 2.37 -10.19 -14.20
N ALA A 33 3.61 -10.66 -13.98
CA ALA A 33 4.18 -11.82 -14.67
C ALA A 33 3.42 -13.13 -14.39
N ASP A 34 2.74 -13.24 -13.25
CA ASP A 34 1.93 -14.38 -12.85
C ASP A 34 0.44 -14.19 -13.23
N GLY A 35 0.12 -13.15 -14.02
CA GLY A 35 -1.25 -12.83 -14.44
C GLY A 35 -2.03 -11.93 -13.48
N GLY A 36 -1.35 -11.28 -12.53
CA GLY A 36 -1.97 -10.28 -11.66
C GLY A 36 -2.54 -9.10 -12.44
N ALA A 37 -3.72 -8.62 -12.02
CA ALA A 37 -4.39 -7.50 -12.66
C ALA A 37 -3.60 -6.19 -12.46
N ASP A 38 -3.56 -5.34 -13.49
CA ASP A 38 -3.08 -3.97 -13.39
C ASP A 38 -4.23 -3.03 -12.96
N ASP A 39 -4.80 -3.31 -11.79
CA ASP A 39 -5.91 -2.58 -11.19
C ASP A 39 -5.52 -2.11 -9.78
N PRO A 40 -5.99 -0.94 -9.30
CA PRO A 40 -5.70 -0.45 -7.95
C PRO A 40 -5.98 -1.44 -6.81
N THR A 41 -6.93 -2.36 -6.97
CA THR A 41 -7.23 -3.40 -5.96
C THR A 41 -6.14 -4.46 -5.83
N ASN A 42 -5.24 -4.58 -6.82
CA ASN A 42 -4.05 -5.43 -6.77
C ASN A 42 -2.78 -4.61 -6.46
N LEU A 43 -2.89 -3.32 -6.14
CA LEU A 43 -1.75 -2.43 -5.87
C LEU A 43 -1.67 -2.04 -4.40
N VAL A 44 -0.45 -2.02 -3.86
CA VAL A 44 -0.16 -1.53 -2.50
C VAL A 44 0.98 -0.52 -2.47
N PRO A 45 0.98 0.44 -1.51
CA PRO A 45 2.07 1.39 -1.33
C PRO A 45 3.31 0.71 -0.77
N VAL A 46 4.47 0.87 -1.41
CA VAL A 46 5.73 0.25 -0.93
C VAL A 46 6.93 1.17 -1.15
N CYS A 47 8.01 0.94 -0.39
CA CYS A 47 9.30 1.57 -0.67
C CYS A 47 10.03 0.86 -1.83
N HIS A 48 11.03 1.51 -2.42
CA HIS A 48 11.78 0.92 -3.54
C HIS A 48 12.53 -0.37 -3.16
N ASP A 49 13.04 -0.44 -1.93
CA ASP A 49 13.82 -1.59 -1.46
C ASP A 49 12.97 -2.84 -1.30
N CYS A 50 11.80 -2.73 -0.67
CA CYS A 50 10.89 -3.86 -0.51
C CYS A 50 10.35 -4.33 -1.86
N ASN A 51 9.96 -3.40 -2.75
CA ASN A 51 9.52 -3.75 -4.10
C ASN A 51 10.61 -4.55 -4.86
N ARG A 52 11.85 -4.05 -4.82
CA ARG A 52 13.00 -4.72 -5.46
C ARG A 52 13.34 -6.08 -4.85
N ARG A 53 13.07 -6.28 -3.55
CA ARG A 53 13.32 -7.56 -2.86
C ARG A 53 12.24 -8.59 -3.14
N LYS A 54 10.96 -8.19 -3.12
CA LYS A 54 9.82 -9.05 -3.47
C LYS A 54 9.91 -9.54 -4.91
N ARG A 55 10.21 -8.63 -5.84
CA ARG A 55 10.29 -8.91 -7.29
C ARG A 55 8.98 -9.52 -7.80
N ASP A 56 9.11 -10.67 -8.46
CA ASP A 56 8.11 -11.50 -9.10
C ASP A 56 7.45 -12.50 -8.15
N LYS A 57 7.54 -12.30 -6.83
CA LYS A 57 6.91 -13.20 -5.85
C LYS A 57 5.66 -12.57 -5.28
N THR A 58 4.68 -13.40 -4.95
CA THR A 58 3.60 -13.03 -4.04
C THR A 58 4.15 -12.70 -2.64
N PRO A 59 3.51 -11.83 -1.85
CA PRO A 59 3.98 -11.51 -0.49
C PRO A 59 4.20 -12.72 0.41
N PRO A 60 3.32 -13.75 0.47
CA PRO A 60 3.57 -14.94 1.29
C PRO A 60 4.86 -15.68 0.91
N THR A 61 5.04 -15.97 -0.38
CA THR A 61 6.24 -16.64 -0.90
C THR A 61 7.51 -15.85 -0.59
N TRP A 62 7.47 -14.53 -0.79
CA TRP A 62 8.61 -13.66 -0.51
C TRP A 62 8.93 -13.60 0.98
N PHE A 63 7.92 -13.40 1.84
CA PHE A 63 8.10 -13.23 3.28
C PHE A 63 8.65 -14.50 3.93
N ILE A 64 8.08 -15.66 3.60
CA ILE A 64 8.59 -16.97 4.06
C ILE A 64 10.02 -17.18 3.59
N GLY A 65 10.30 -16.95 2.31
CA GLY A 65 11.64 -17.14 1.76
C GLY A 65 12.68 -16.24 2.43
N MET A 66 12.37 -14.94 2.56
CA MET A 66 13.22 -13.97 3.22
C MET A 66 13.48 -14.38 4.67
N ASP A 67 12.43 -14.74 5.39
CA ASP A 67 12.52 -15.08 6.80
C ASP A 67 13.36 -16.34 7.02
N LEU A 68 13.06 -17.41 6.30
CA LEU A 68 13.81 -18.66 6.40
C LEU A 68 15.29 -18.45 6.04
N THR A 69 15.62 -17.55 5.11
CA THR A 69 17.04 -17.24 4.80
C THR A 69 17.75 -16.45 5.90
N ILE A 70 17.03 -15.68 6.72
CA ILE A 70 17.60 -14.87 7.80
C ILE A 70 17.69 -15.71 9.07
N ARG A 71 16.60 -16.38 9.44
CA ARG A 71 16.52 -17.17 10.66
C ARG A 71 17.28 -18.46 10.53
N TRP A 72 17.37 -19.12 9.37
CA TRP A 72 18.01 -20.44 9.23
C TRP A 72 19.34 -20.41 8.46
N TYR A 73 20.44 -20.78 9.11
CA TYR A 73 21.78 -20.76 8.50
C TYR A 73 22.17 -22.02 7.71
N GLY A 74 21.27 -23.00 7.57
CA GLY A 74 21.52 -24.19 6.75
C GLY A 74 22.33 -25.31 7.43
N SER A 75 22.66 -25.17 8.72
CA SER A 75 23.26 -26.23 9.54
C SER A 75 22.25 -26.77 10.57
N GLY A 76 22.37 -28.06 10.93
CA GLY A 76 21.47 -28.70 11.90
C GLY A 76 20.65 -29.86 11.32
N THR A 77 19.52 -30.14 11.95
CA THR A 77 18.57 -31.19 11.59
C THR A 77 17.14 -30.61 11.52
N PRO A 78 16.18 -31.29 10.88
CA PRO A 78 14.79 -30.84 10.91
C PRO A 78 14.20 -30.71 12.34
N GLN A 79 14.79 -31.39 13.32
CA GLN A 79 14.37 -31.37 14.73
C GLN A 79 15.14 -30.35 15.58
N GLY A 80 16.10 -29.61 15.01
CA GLY A 80 16.85 -28.58 15.73
C GLY A 80 18.18 -28.22 15.09
N GLY A 81 18.61 -26.98 15.30
CA GLY A 81 19.88 -26.44 14.84
C GLY A 81 19.75 -25.10 14.11
N SER A 82 20.74 -24.23 14.35
CA SER A 82 21.06 -22.97 13.67
C SER A 82 19.92 -22.08 13.18
N CYS A 83 18.96 -21.83 14.07
CA CYS A 83 18.10 -20.66 13.97
C CYS A 83 18.65 -19.48 14.79
N LEU A 84 18.61 -18.27 14.22
CA LEU A 84 18.98 -17.03 14.90
C LEU A 84 18.08 -16.85 16.14
N GLY A 85 18.69 -16.85 17.33
CA GLY A 85 18.00 -16.55 18.59
C GLY A 85 17.48 -17.75 19.38
N ASP A 86 17.26 -18.91 18.76
CA ASP A 86 16.84 -20.13 19.46
C ASP A 86 17.17 -21.40 18.68
N SER A 87 18.30 -22.04 18.96
CA SER A 87 18.71 -23.27 18.26
C SER A 87 17.93 -24.54 18.66
N SER A 88 16.95 -24.43 19.56
CA SER A 88 16.12 -25.56 20.01
C SER A 88 14.87 -25.78 19.15
N MET A 89 14.50 -24.79 18.33
CA MET A 89 13.31 -24.85 17.49
C MET A 89 13.48 -25.82 16.31
N SER A 90 12.47 -26.64 16.04
CA SER A 90 12.41 -27.47 14.85
C SER A 90 12.09 -26.65 13.60
N LEU A 91 12.41 -27.19 12.41
CA LEU A 91 12.06 -26.57 11.13
C LEU A 91 10.55 -26.33 10.98
N ARG A 92 9.72 -27.21 11.57
CA ARG A 92 8.26 -27.08 11.58
C ARG A 92 7.80 -25.91 12.45
N GLU A 93 8.34 -25.80 13.66
CA GLU A 93 7.99 -24.71 14.58
C GLU A 93 8.43 -23.36 14.02
N MET A 94 9.60 -23.30 13.38
CA MET A 94 10.06 -22.11 12.68
C MET A 94 9.08 -21.75 11.55
N TYR A 95 8.75 -22.68 10.65
CA TYR A 95 7.75 -22.42 9.58
C TYR A 95 6.42 -21.90 10.14
N LEU A 96 5.92 -22.52 11.22
CA LEU A 96 4.67 -22.10 11.85
C LEU A 96 4.74 -20.70 12.46
N SER A 97 5.87 -20.31 13.05
CA SER A 97 6.04 -18.96 13.59
C SER A 97 5.95 -17.91 12.48
N VAL A 98 6.66 -18.12 11.37
CA VAL A 98 6.59 -17.24 10.18
C VAL A 98 5.20 -17.26 9.56
N HIS A 99 4.54 -18.42 9.53
CA HIS A 99 3.21 -18.54 8.95
C HIS A 99 2.19 -17.62 9.65
N GLN A 100 2.28 -17.44 10.96
CA GLN A 100 1.41 -16.49 11.67
C GLN A 100 1.68 -15.03 11.26
N GLU A 101 2.94 -14.64 11.09
CA GLU A 101 3.31 -13.31 10.59
C GLU A 101 2.80 -13.08 9.15
N VAL A 102 2.84 -14.13 8.32
CA VAL A 102 2.30 -14.09 6.95
C VAL A 102 0.78 -13.93 6.95
N LEU A 103 0.06 -14.58 7.86
CA LEU A 103 -1.39 -14.41 7.98
C LEU A 103 -1.73 -12.97 8.37
N ALA A 104 -1.02 -12.39 9.34
CA ALA A 104 -1.20 -10.98 9.71
C ALA A 104 -0.92 -10.04 8.52
N LEU A 105 0.16 -10.30 7.77
CA LEU A 105 0.44 -9.54 6.54
C LEU A 105 -0.71 -9.63 5.52
N LEU A 106 -1.32 -10.81 5.36
CA LEU A 106 -2.47 -10.98 4.45
C LEU A 106 -3.70 -10.20 4.93
N ASP A 107 -3.98 -10.18 6.23
CA ASP A 107 -5.06 -9.37 6.81
C ASP A 107 -4.81 -7.86 6.59
N ASP A 108 -3.56 -7.42 6.74
CA ASP A 108 -3.18 -6.02 6.49
C ASP A 108 -3.31 -5.68 4.99
N LEU A 109 -2.94 -6.60 4.09
CA LEU A 109 -3.10 -6.44 2.65
C LEU A 109 -4.58 -6.28 2.26
N ASP A 110 -5.46 -7.09 2.83
CA ASP A 110 -6.91 -6.98 2.61
C ASP A 110 -7.45 -5.64 3.12
N THR A 111 -6.96 -5.17 4.27
CA THR A 111 -7.32 -3.87 4.84
C THR A 111 -6.93 -2.72 3.91
N VAL A 112 -5.70 -2.73 3.39
CA VAL A 112 -5.21 -1.69 2.47
C VAL A 112 -5.89 -1.77 1.11
N ALA A 113 -6.14 -2.96 0.59
CA ALA A 113 -6.90 -3.16 -0.64
C ALA A 113 -8.32 -2.60 -0.49
N ALA A 114 -8.99 -2.86 0.65
CA ALA A 114 -10.30 -2.31 0.95
C ALA A 114 -10.28 -0.77 1.05
N GLU A 115 -9.25 -0.17 1.66
CA GLU A 115 -9.06 1.28 1.68
C GLU A 115 -8.97 1.84 0.26
N ILE A 116 -8.10 1.27 -0.58
CA ILE A 116 -7.88 1.74 -1.96
C ILE A 116 -9.14 1.54 -2.82
N ALA A 117 -9.89 0.47 -2.58
CA ALA A 117 -11.12 0.14 -3.29
C ALA A 117 -12.32 1.00 -2.88
N ASP A 118 -12.26 1.73 -1.76
CA ASP A 118 -13.37 2.54 -1.27
C ASP A 118 -13.89 3.49 -2.37
N PRO A 119 -15.17 3.39 -2.77
CA PRO A 119 -15.70 4.18 -3.88
C PRO A 119 -15.62 5.69 -3.66
N LYS A 120 -15.87 6.15 -2.43
CA LYS A 120 -15.83 7.59 -2.10
C LYS A 120 -14.40 8.11 -2.22
N ARG A 121 -13.44 7.34 -1.71
CA ARG A 121 -12.01 7.65 -1.83
C ARG A 121 -11.58 7.70 -3.30
N ARG A 122 -11.94 6.71 -4.11
CA ARG A 122 -11.59 6.67 -5.53
C ARG A 122 -12.18 7.86 -6.29
N GLU A 123 -13.47 8.12 -6.12
CA GLU A 123 -14.14 9.27 -6.71
C GLU A 123 -13.48 10.58 -6.27
N TRP A 124 -13.09 10.68 -4.99
CA TRP A 124 -12.46 11.87 -4.44
C TRP A 124 -11.11 12.16 -5.11
N PHE A 125 -10.26 11.15 -5.28
CA PHE A 125 -8.97 11.29 -5.96
C PHE A 125 -9.16 11.58 -7.46
N GLU A 126 -10.03 10.82 -8.13
CA GLU A 126 -10.28 10.97 -9.55
C GLU A 126 -10.77 12.40 -9.86
N THR A 127 -11.80 12.88 -9.16
CA THR A 127 -12.37 14.21 -9.39
C THR A 127 -11.33 15.33 -9.26
N ARG A 128 -10.40 15.20 -8.33
CA ARG A 128 -9.43 16.27 -7.99
C ARG A 128 -8.17 16.22 -8.84
N TYR A 129 -7.73 15.03 -9.23
CA TYR A 129 -6.40 14.84 -9.83
C TYR A 129 -6.44 14.22 -11.23
N ARG A 130 -7.61 13.88 -11.79
CA ARG A 130 -7.74 13.33 -13.15
C ARG A 130 -7.09 14.20 -14.23
N TRP A 131 -7.19 15.52 -14.11
CA TRP A 131 -6.69 16.48 -15.10
C TRP A 131 -5.17 16.70 -15.05
N TYR A 132 -4.48 16.18 -14.04
CA TYR A 132 -3.03 16.34 -13.90
C TYR A 132 -2.22 15.39 -14.79
N GLY A 133 -2.88 14.51 -15.55
CA GLY A 133 -2.20 13.64 -16.52
C GLY A 133 -1.44 12.48 -15.89
N TYR A 134 -0.51 11.91 -16.65
CA TYR A 134 0.43 10.90 -16.19
C TYR A 134 1.69 11.57 -15.60
N PRO A 135 2.31 11.04 -14.53
CA PRO A 135 3.57 11.58 -14.03
C PRO A 135 4.62 11.69 -15.14
N SER A 136 5.32 12.81 -15.16
CA SER A 136 6.31 13.18 -16.18
C SER A 136 7.60 13.68 -15.55
N ALA A 137 8.63 13.94 -16.37
CA ALA A 137 9.89 14.52 -15.89
C ALA A 137 9.69 15.92 -15.26
N SER A 138 8.72 16.70 -15.74
CA SER A 138 8.41 18.04 -15.22
C SER A 138 7.44 18.03 -14.03
N TYR A 139 6.63 16.97 -13.90
CA TYR A 139 5.69 16.77 -12.81
C TYR A 139 5.70 15.31 -12.34
N GLY A 140 6.65 15.02 -11.43
CA GLY A 140 6.81 13.70 -10.84
C GLY A 140 5.89 13.44 -9.64
N VAL A 141 5.74 12.17 -9.31
CA VAL A 141 4.94 11.69 -8.17
C VAL A 141 5.35 12.32 -6.83
N PRO A 142 6.65 12.51 -6.49
CA PRO A 142 7.02 13.12 -5.21
C PRO A 142 6.49 14.54 -5.05
N ARG A 143 6.56 15.35 -6.12
CA ARG A 143 6.02 16.72 -6.14
C ARG A 143 4.50 16.72 -6.01
N ALA A 144 3.83 15.81 -6.72
CA ALA A 144 2.38 15.66 -6.63
C ALA A 144 1.93 15.32 -5.20
N ARG A 145 2.63 14.40 -4.53
CA ARG A 145 2.36 14.02 -3.13
C ARG A 145 2.50 15.21 -2.20
N GLN A 146 3.63 15.92 -2.26
CA GLN A 146 3.88 17.07 -1.41
C GLN A 146 2.79 18.15 -1.56
N GLN A 147 2.37 18.45 -2.80
CA GLN A 147 1.35 19.47 -3.05
C GLN A 147 -0.07 19.02 -2.65
N ALA A 148 -0.30 17.71 -2.59
CA ALA A 148 -1.60 17.14 -2.28
C ALA A 148 -1.77 16.79 -0.79
N GLU A 149 -0.68 16.74 -0.02
CA GLU A 149 -0.61 16.21 1.35
C GLU A 149 -1.70 16.77 2.27
N GLU A 150 -1.74 18.09 2.46
CA GLU A 150 -2.72 18.76 3.33
C GLU A 150 -4.16 18.47 2.88
N ARG A 151 -4.40 18.49 1.56
CA ARG A 151 -5.73 18.25 1.00
C ARG A 151 -6.18 16.79 1.16
N ILE A 152 -5.26 15.84 1.01
CA ILE A 152 -5.53 14.42 1.21
C ILE A 152 -5.81 14.15 2.69
N ALA A 153 -5.05 14.77 3.61
CA ALA A 153 -5.28 14.66 5.04
C ALA A 153 -6.67 15.18 5.44
N ASP A 154 -7.04 16.39 5.01
CA ASP A 154 -8.38 16.95 5.23
C ASP A 154 -9.48 16.11 4.56
N GLY A 155 -9.23 15.61 3.34
CA GLY A 155 -10.13 14.69 2.66
C GLY A 155 -10.38 13.42 3.46
N LYS A 156 -9.32 12.81 4.00
CA LYS A 156 -9.39 11.59 4.83
C LYS A 156 -10.15 11.86 6.14
N GLU A 157 -9.82 12.95 6.84
CA GLU A 157 -10.50 13.35 8.08
C GLU A 157 -12.01 13.56 7.87
N ARG A 158 -12.39 14.14 6.72
CA ARG A 158 -13.80 14.36 6.34
C ARG A 158 -14.48 13.16 5.68
N GLY A 159 -13.81 12.01 5.58
CA GLY A 159 -14.38 10.79 5.00
C GLY A 159 -14.61 10.86 3.48
N TYR A 160 -13.70 11.53 2.76
CA TYR A 160 -13.68 11.68 1.30
C TYR A 160 -15.02 12.18 0.72
N PRO A 161 -15.43 13.43 1.01
CA PRO A 161 -16.71 13.96 0.56
C PRO A 161 -16.78 14.11 -0.97
N SER A 162 -17.98 13.89 -1.52
CA SER A 162 -18.27 14.10 -2.93
C SER A 162 -18.11 15.57 -3.32
N LEU A 163 -17.98 15.82 -4.64
CA LEU A 163 -17.86 17.17 -5.16
C LEU A 163 -19.06 18.05 -4.79
N ASP A 164 -20.27 17.50 -4.84
CA ASP A 164 -21.50 18.21 -4.49
C ASP A 164 -21.54 18.61 -3.03
N ALA A 165 -21.12 17.71 -2.13
CA ALA A 165 -21.05 17.99 -0.70
C ALA A 165 -20.05 19.12 -0.39
N GLU A 166 -18.92 19.16 -1.11
CA GLU A 166 -17.96 20.24 -0.98
C GLU A 166 -18.44 21.56 -1.58
N LEU A 167 -19.04 21.52 -2.77
CA LEU A 167 -19.59 22.71 -3.41
C LEU A 167 -20.67 23.35 -2.54
N ALA A 168 -21.57 22.54 -1.99
CA ALA A 168 -22.59 23.00 -1.04
C ALA A 168 -21.96 23.68 0.19
N ARG A 169 -20.86 23.13 0.72
CA ARG A 169 -20.12 23.75 1.83
C ARG A 169 -19.52 25.09 1.43
N MET A 170 -18.85 25.16 0.28
CA MET A 170 -18.21 26.39 -0.20
C MET A 170 -19.23 27.49 -0.49
N LEU A 171 -20.39 27.15 -1.05
CA LEU A 171 -21.49 28.09 -1.26
C LEU A 171 -22.01 28.62 0.09
N LYS A 172 -22.24 27.72 1.06
CA LYS A 172 -22.66 28.09 2.41
C LYS A 172 -21.66 29.01 3.13
N GLU A 173 -20.36 28.74 3.03
CA GLU A 173 -19.29 29.58 3.60
C GLU A 173 -19.24 30.97 2.96
N LYS A 174 -19.61 31.09 1.69
CA LYS A 174 -19.70 32.35 0.95
C LYS A 174 -21.04 33.08 1.12
N GLY A 175 -21.97 32.52 1.88
CA GLY A 175 -23.34 33.05 2.02
C GLY A 175 -24.17 32.97 0.74
N LEU A 176 -23.80 32.07 -0.17
CA LEU A 176 -24.48 31.85 -1.45
C LEU A 176 -25.37 30.60 -1.35
N SER A 177 -26.56 30.67 -1.93
CA SER A 177 -27.45 29.50 -2.11
C SER A 177 -27.07 28.78 -3.42
N PRO A 178 -27.10 27.44 -3.48
CA PRO A 178 -27.16 26.74 -4.75
C PRO A 178 -28.50 27.08 -5.42
N ALA A 179 -28.45 27.86 -6.50
CA ALA A 179 -29.55 28.49 -7.25
C ALA A 179 -29.94 29.90 -6.80
N ASP A 180 -29.31 30.89 -7.45
CA ASP A 180 -29.96 32.02 -8.12
C ASP A 180 -29.63 31.91 -9.62
#